data_AF-A0A7C2I687-F1
#
_entry.id   AF-A0A7C2I687-F1
#
_cell.length_a   1.000
_cell.length_b   1.000
_cell.length_c   1.000
_cell.angle_alpha   90.00
_cell.angle_beta   90.00
_cell.angle_gamma   90.00
#
_symmetry.space_group_name_H-M   'P 1'
#
loop_
_entity.id
_entity.type
_entity.pdbx_description
1 polymer ?
#
loop_
_entity_poly.entity_id
_entity_poly.type
_entity_poly.pdbx_seq_one_letter_code
_entity_poly.pdbx_strand_id
1 'polypeptide(L)'
;MLILQAFILALTLAGAAPAAGVRALVITGQSDLPYHDWRQTAPFLRQILEDTGRFEVKLLEEPRGMTAATLASYDVLVLNYNGPRRGADSERAVEAFVRNGKGMIAVHGVSYGQFFGMEFRDGRWRASPTGDTGWAAYSEMLGASWKPEDIGHSVRHVYPVKWVDPDHPIARGLAPTFLANDELYHKLDLRENARVIARAYSDPAMKGTGREEPQIWTVSFGKGRVVHMTLGHDLAAMYQPGFVTAFVRGAEWAATGEVTIGPVASAVRGPDKDAVRLLVVTGAHSYPMSFYRLFEGRRDIRWEHAVSTSEAFRPKMAERYDVVLLHDMHQQIGEAERENLRAFLESGRGVVSLHHAIASYPDWRWWREEALGGFYFIKPADGHRASEYKEGVDFVVKPVAAMARHPVLRGVPPLPIHDEVYRHMWHSEKITVLMETDHPLNDRPVVYVGPHPKSRVVYIQPGHSDSTMRHPGFRRLVHNAILWAARRTD
;
A
#
# COMPACT_ATOMS: atom_id res chain seq x y z
N MET A 1 27.34 -33.62 59.13
CA MET A 1 27.43 -32.94 57.82
C MET A 1 26.64 -33.75 56.80
N LEU A 2 25.37 -33.40 56.59
CA LEU A 2 24.56 -33.93 55.49
C LEU A 2 24.72 -33.00 54.29
N ILE A 3 25.21 -33.54 53.17
CA ILE A 3 25.29 -32.82 51.89
C ILE A 3 24.03 -33.14 51.10
N LEU A 4 23.17 -32.13 50.92
CA LEU A 4 21.95 -32.18 50.13
C LEU A 4 22.32 -31.90 48.66
N GLN A 5 22.23 -32.91 47.79
CA GLN A 5 22.36 -32.72 46.34
C GLN A 5 21.03 -32.20 45.76
N ALA A 6 21.04 -30.97 45.25
CA ALA A 6 19.91 -30.39 44.54
C ALA A 6 19.92 -30.86 43.07
N PHE A 7 18.88 -31.62 42.68
CA PHE A 7 18.57 -31.92 41.28
C PHE A 7 17.94 -30.67 40.64
N ILE A 8 18.65 -30.02 39.72
CA ILE A 8 18.08 -28.96 38.86
C ILE A 8 17.40 -29.65 37.67
N LEU A 9 16.07 -29.65 37.68
CA LEU A 9 15.25 -30.08 36.56
C LEU A 9 15.27 -28.98 35.49
N ALA A 10 16.04 -29.18 34.42
CA ALA A 10 16.04 -28.29 33.27
C ALA A 10 14.72 -28.44 32.49
N LEU A 11 13.78 -27.51 32.70
CA LEU A 11 12.64 -27.34 31.80
C LEU A 11 13.18 -26.80 30.47
N THR A 12 13.30 -27.67 29.46
CA THR A 12 13.42 -27.25 28.07
C THR A 12 12.09 -26.62 27.65
N LEU A 13 12.05 -25.29 27.63
CA LEU A 13 11.03 -24.54 26.89
C LEU A 13 11.21 -24.85 25.41
N ALA A 14 10.49 -25.85 24.91
CA ALA A 14 10.29 -26.03 23.49
C ALA A 14 9.53 -24.80 22.98
N GLY A 15 10.26 -23.85 22.39
CA GLY A 15 9.66 -22.74 21.67
C GLY A 15 8.77 -23.33 20.58
N ALA A 16 7.47 -23.04 20.64
CA ALA A 16 6.55 -23.37 19.56
C ALA A 16 7.12 -22.80 18.26
N ALA A 17 7.31 -23.64 17.24
CA ALA A 17 7.64 -23.18 15.90
C ALA A 17 6.59 -22.12 15.50
N PRO A 18 7.00 -20.98 14.90
CA PRO A 18 6.03 -20.00 14.42
C PRO A 18 5.03 -20.71 13.52
N ALA A 19 3.75 -20.64 13.88
CA ALA A 19 2.69 -21.30 13.13
C ALA A 19 2.80 -20.85 11.65
N ALA A 20 2.89 -21.81 10.74
CA ALA A 20 2.99 -21.53 9.31
C ALA A 20 1.94 -20.49 8.89
N GLY A 21 2.35 -19.52 8.06
CA GLY A 21 1.46 -18.45 7.59
C GLY A 21 0.27 -19.00 6.81
N VAL A 22 -0.89 -18.38 6.98
CA VAL A 22 -2.12 -18.74 6.27
C VAL A 22 -1.98 -18.32 4.81
N ARG A 23 -2.16 -19.25 3.86
CA ARG A 23 -2.08 -18.93 2.44
C ARG A 23 -3.45 -18.53 1.91
N ALA A 24 -3.60 -17.26 1.51
CA ALA A 24 -4.86 -16.71 1.01
C ALA A 24 -4.80 -16.45 -0.50
N LEU A 25 -5.88 -16.80 -1.20
CA LEU A 25 -6.08 -16.44 -2.60
C LEU A 25 -7.21 -15.42 -2.73
N VAL A 26 -6.89 -14.20 -3.13
CA VAL A 26 -7.88 -13.16 -3.45
C VAL A 26 -8.33 -13.33 -4.89
N ILE A 27 -9.58 -13.74 -5.07
CA ILE A 27 -10.22 -13.89 -6.37
C ILE A 27 -10.90 -12.56 -6.74
N THR A 28 -10.45 -11.96 -7.83
CA THR A 28 -10.85 -10.61 -8.27
C THR A 28 -10.77 -10.47 -9.80
N GLY A 29 -10.74 -9.23 -10.33
CA GLY A 29 -10.49 -8.93 -11.74
C GLY A 29 -11.71 -8.52 -12.57
N GLN A 30 -12.91 -8.75 -12.05
CA GLN A 30 -14.16 -8.21 -12.59
C GLN A 30 -15.11 -7.82 -11.45
N SER A 31 -15.81 -6.72 -11.65
CA SER A 31 -16.85 -6.18 -10.78
C SER A 31 -17.83 -5.34 -11.61
N ASP A 32 -18.93 -4.91 -11.01
CA ASP A 32 -19.89 -3.94 -11.53
C ASP A 32 -19.32 -2.51 -11.49
N LEU A 33 -18.27 -2.27 -12.27
CA LEU A 33 -17.68 -0.95 -12.44
C LEU A 33 -18.73 0.07 -12.96
N PRO A 34 -18.67 1.34 -12.50
CA PRO A 34 -17.64 1.92 -11.64
C PRO A 34 -17.89 1.76 -10.13
N TYR A 35 -18.96 1.07 -9.71
CA TYR A 35 -19.43 1.10 -8.31
C TYR A 35 -18.44 0.43 -7.34
N HIS A 36 -17.96 -0.76 -7.69
CA HIS A 36 -16.99 -1.49 -6.87
C HIS A 36 -15.65 -1.62 -7.60
N ASP A 37 -14.76 -0.63 -7.49
CA ASP A 37 -13.47 -0.67 -8.21
C ASP A 37 -12.48 -1.67 -7.61
N TRP A 38 -12.49 -2.88 -8.16
CA TRP A 38 -11.63 -3.98 -7.73
C TRP A 38 -10.14 -3.65 -7.83
N ARG A 39 -9.75 -2.74 -8.74
CA ARG A 39 -8.33 -2.33 -8.91
C ARG A 39 -7.81 -1.55 -7.70
N GLN A 40 -8.71 -0.94 -6.94
CA GLN A 40 -8.39 -0.25 -5.70
C GLN A 40 -8.56 -1.20 -4.50
N THR A 41 -9.69 -1.92 -4.43
CA THR A 41 -10.01 -2.73 -3.26
C THR A 41 -9.16 -3.99 -3.15
N ALA A 42 -8.82 -4.68 -4.25
CA ALA A 42 -8.07 -5.93 -4.18
C ALA A 42 -6.62 -5.77 -3.66
N PRO A 43 -5.82 -4.77 -4.11
CA PRO A 43 -4.52 -4.48 -3.49
C PRO A 43 -4.64 -4.10 -2.01
N PHE A 44 -5.69 -3.36 -1.63
CA PHE A 44 -5.92 -2.99 -0.24
C PHE A 44 -6.24 -4.21 0.65
N LEU A 45 -7.17 -5.08 0.24
CA LEU A 45 -7.49 -6.31 0.95
C LEU A 45 -6.27 -7.23 1.11
N ARG A 46 -5.43 -7.30 0.07
CA ARG A 46 -4.15 -8.00 0.13
C ARG A 46 -3.24 -7.37 1.19
N GLN A 47 -3.05 -6.06 1.13
CA GLN A 47 -2.16 -5.32 2.01
C GLN A 47 -2.55 -5.51 3.49
N ILE A 48 -3.83 -5.35 3.84
CA ILE A 48 -4.27 -5.46 5.24
C ILE A 48 -4.12 -6.89 5.79
N LEU A 49 -4.19 -7.93 4.95
CA LEU A 49 -3.89 -9.30 5.35
C LEU A 49 -2.38 -9.50 5.55
N GLU A 50 -1.55 -9.08 4.60
CA GLU A 50 -0.08 -9.19 4.70
C GLU A 50 0.46 -8.39 5.90
N ASP A 51 -0.11 -7.22 6.19
CA ASP A 51 0.26 -6.37 7.33
C ASP A 51 0.02 -7.00 8.69
N THR A 52 -0.80 -8.05 8.79
CA THR A 52 -0.91 -8.82 10.05
C THR A 52 0.35 -9.63 10.33
N GLY A 53 1.16 -9.93 9.31
CA GLY A 53 2.24 -10.92 9.38
C GLY A 53 1.75 -12.37 9.44
N ARG A 54 0.44 -12.61 9.38
CA ARG A 54 -0.19 -13.92 9.48
C ARG A 54 -0.45 -14.57 8.13
N PHE A 55 -0.57 -13.79 7.07
CA PHE A 55 -0.98 -14.26 5.75
C PHE A 55 0.13 -14.11 4.70
N GLU A 56 0.21 -15.10 3.81
CA GLU A 56 0.81 -14.95 2.48
C GLU A 56 -0.34 -14.86 1.47
N VAL A 57 -0.37 -13.80 0.66
CA VAL A 57 -1.53 -13.50 -0.19
C VAL A 57 -1.14 -13.48 -1.67
N LYS A 58 -1.95 -14.14 -2.50
CA LYS A 58 -1.90 -14.05 -3.97
C LYS A 58 -3.20 -13.46 -4.52
N LEU A 59 -3.09 -12.77 -5.65
CA LEU A 59 -4.23 -12.25 -6.41
C LEU A 59 -4.45 -13.13 -7.65
N LEU A 60 -5.72 -13.44 -7.93
CA LEU A 60 -6.17 -14.10 -9.16
C LEU A 60 -7.21 -13.21 -9.84
N GLU A 61 -6.76 -12.48 -10.88
CA GLU A 61 -7.60 -11.53 -11.64
C GLU A 61 -8.37 -12.19 -12.80
N GLU A 62 -7.91 -13.36 -13.26
CA GLU A 62 -8.63 -14.16 -14.26
C GLU A 62 -8.99 -15.51 -13.64
N PRO A 63 -10.18 -15.63 -13.01
CA PRO A 63 -10.57 -16.85 -12.33
C PRO A 63 -11.13 -17.93 -13.25
N ARG A 64 -11.23 -17.70 -14.58
CA ARG A 64 -11.62 -18.76 -15.52
C ARG A 64 -10.51 -19.80 -15.65
N GLY A 65 -10.90 -21.07 -15.68
CA GLY A 65 -9.95 -22.21 -15.77
C GLY A 65 -9.27 -22.57 -14.45
N MET A 66 -9.73 -22.00 -13.33
CA MET A 66 -9.26 -22.40 -12.00
C MET A 66 -9.65 -23.85 -11.72
N THR A 67 -8.72 -24.64 -11.20
CA THR A 67 -8.94 -26.06 -10.89
C THR A 67 -8.66 -26.37 -9.42
N ALA A 68 -8.98 -27.59 -8.98
CA ALA A 68 -8.57 -28.06 -7.66
C ALA A 68 -7.04 -27.97 -7.45
N ALA A 69 -6.24 -28.18 -8.50
CA ALA A 69 -4.79 -28.02 -8.44
C ALA A 69 -4.38 -26.56 -8.21
N THR A 70 -5.07 -25.59 -8.84
CA THR A 70 -4.88 -24.16 -8.58
C THR A 70 -5.14 -23.83 -7.10
N LEU A 71 -6.13 -24.47 -6.49
CA LEU A 71 -6.55 -24.18 -5.12
C LEU A 71 -5.79 -24.96 -4.03
N ALA A 72 -5.09 -26.04 -4.38
CA ALA A 72 -4.51 -27.00 -3.42
C ALA A 72 -3.54 -26.38 -2.41
N SER A 73 -2.85 -25.30 -2.79
CA SER A 73 -1.88 -24.60 -1.94
C SER A 73 -2.49 -23.50 -1.06
N TYR A 74 -3.81 -23.35 -1.02
CA TYR A 74 -4.44 -22.27 -0.25
C TYR A 74 -5.26 -22.81 0.93
N ASP A 75 -5.42 -21.96 1.93
CA ASP A 75 -6.15 -22.26 3.16
C ASP A 75 -7.48 -21.50 3.22
N VAL A 76 -7.54 -20.34 2.57
CA VAL A 76 -8.74 -19.50 2.48
C VAL A 76 -8.82 -18.80 1.13
N LEU A 77 -10.04 -18.71 0.59
CA LEU A 77 -10.36 -17.85 -0.55
C LEU A 77 -10.94 -16.53 -0.05
N VAL A 78 -10.46 -15.42 -0.59
CA VAL A 78 -11.05 -14.09 -0.40
C VAL A 78 -11.78 -13.74 -1.70
N LEU A 79 -13.09 -13.59 -1.64
CA LEU A 79 -13.91 -13.29 -2.81
C LEU A 79 -14.18 -11.79 -2.90
N ASN A 80 -13.57 -11.13 -3.88
CA ASN A 80 -13.77 -9.73 -4.25
C ASN A 80 -14.02 -9.65 -5.77
N TYR A 81 -15.08 -10.32 -6.22
CA TYR A 81 -15.39 -10.55 -7.64
C TYR A 81 -16.91 -10.54 -7.89
N ASN A 82 -17.37 -9.67 -8.78
CA ASN A 82 -18.73 -9.65 -9.31
C ASN A 82 -18.68 -9.56 -10.83
N GLY A 83 -18.43 -10.70 -11.46
CA GLY A 83 -18.32 -10.81 -12.91
C GLY A 83 -18.98 -12.08 -13.44
N PRO A 84 -18.70 -12.45 -14.71
CA PRO A 84 -19.28 -13.63 -15.32
C PRO A 84 -19.03 -14.94 -14.56
N ARG A 85 -19.92 -15.93 -14.78
CA ARG A 85 -19.73 -17.32 -14.33
C ARG A 85 -18.38 -17.87 -14.84
N ARG A 86 -17.73 -18.72 -14.03
CA ARG A 86 -16.33 -19.14 -14.23
C ARG A 86 -16.19 -20.47 -14.97
N GLY A 87 -17.31 -21.06 -15.37
CA GLY A 87 -17.40 -22.40 -15.91
C GLY A 87 -17.53 -23.46 -14.80
N ALA A 88 -18.14 -24.59 -15.15
CA ALA A 88 -18.52 -25.63 -14.21
C ALA A 88 -17.32 -26.26 -13.46
N ASP A 89 -16.14 -26.32 -14.08
CA ASP A 89 -14.93 -26.85 -13.43
C ASP A 89 -14.43 -25.94 -12.30
N SER A 90 -14.36 -24.63 -12.55
CA SER A 90 -13.94 -23.64 -11.55
C SER A 90 -14.89 -23.61 -10.36
N GLU A 91 -16.18 -23.70 -10.63
CA GLU A 91 -17.23 -23.73 -9.61
C GLU A 91 -17.14 -25.00 -8.77
N ARG A 92 -17.05 -26.19 -9.39
CA ARG A 92 -16.80 -27.45 -8.67
C ARG A 92 -15.53 -27.42 -7.84
N ALA A 93 -14.46 -26.79 -8.32
CA ALA A 93 -13.21 -26.65 -7.58
C ALA A 93 -13.39 -25.82 -6.31
N VAL A 94 -14.11 -24.69 -6.38
CA VAL A 94 -14.42 -23.87 -5.20
C VAL A 94 -15.34 -24.60 -4.23
N GLU A 95 -16.39 -25.27 -4.73
CA GLU A 95 -17.28 -26.07 -3.88
C GLU A 95 -16.50 -27.14 -3.13
N ALA A 96 -15.67 -27.91 -3.83
CA ALA A 96 -14.86 -28.96 -3.23
C ALA A 96 -13.85 -28.39 -2.23
N PHE A 97 -13.23 -27.25 -2.54
CA PHE A 97 -12.29 -26.57 -1.65
C PHE A 97 -12.95 -26.26 -0.29
N VAL A 98 -14.10 -25.56 -0.31
CA VAL A 98 -14.81 -25.20 0.93
C VAL A 98 -15.38 -26.45 1.60
N ARG A 99 -16.10 -27.30 0.85
CA ARG A 99 -16.75 -28.52 1.40
C ARG A 99 -15.77 -29.45 2.12
N ASN A 100 -14.51 -29.50 1.67
CA ASN A 100 -13.45 -30.33 2.26
C ASN A 100 -12.71 -29.70 3.47
N GLY A 101 -13.12 -28.52 3.94
CA GLY A 101 -12.64 -27.96 5.22
C GLY A 101 -11.82 -26.67 5.12
N LYS A 102 -11.63 -26.13 3.91
CA LYS A 102 -10.95 -24.86 3.72
C LYS A 102 -11.91 -23.67 3.91
N GLY A 103 -11.34 -22.49 4.05
CA GLY A 103 -12.08 -21.26 4.35
C GLY A 103 -12.53 -20.48 3.12
N MET A 104 -13.58 -19.68 3.27
CA MET A 104 -13.88 -18.59 2.34
C MET A 104 -14.33 -17.34 3.11
N ILE A 105 -13.90 -16.16 2.68
CA ILE A 105 -14.46 -14.88 3.10
C ILE A 105 -14.94 -14.11 1.88
N ALA A 106 -16.18 -13.62 1.93
CA ALA A 106 -16.86 -12.98 0.82
C ALA A 106 -17.30 -11.56 1.23
N VAL A 107 -16.98 -10.56 0.40
CA VAL A 107 -17.20 -9.14 0.75
C VAL A 107 -18.13 -8.42 -0.22
N HIS A 108 -19.11 -7.71 0.33
CA HIS A 108 -19.92 -6.68 -0.32
C HIS A 108 -20.59 -7.09 -1.64
N GLY A 109 -20.05 -6.65 -2.79
CA GLY A 109 -20.65 -6.78 -4.12
C GLY A 109 -20.77 -8.22 -4.63
N VAL A 110 -20.36 -9.21 -3.85
CA VAL A 110 -20.46 -10.64 -4.16
C VAL A 110 -21.83 -11.26 -3.82
N SER A 111 -22.76 -10.45 -3.30
CA SER A 111 -24.09 -10.85 -2.80
C SER A 111 -25.22 -10.80 -3.84
N TYR A 112 -24.90 -10.45 -5.08
CA TYR A 112 -25.84 -10.40 -6.20
C TYR A 112 -25.09 -10.66 -7.52
N GLY A 113 -25.81 -10.69 -8.62
CA GLY A 113 -25.24 -10.84 -9.96
C GLY A 113 -25.37 -12.25 -10.53
N GLN A 114 -24.53 -12.59 -11.51
CA GLN A 114 -24.69 -13.81 -12.30
C GLN A 114 -24.56 -15.10 -11.49
N PHE A 115 -23.89 -15.08 -10.33
CA PHE A 115 -23.81 -16.25 -9.46
C PHE A 115 -25.17 -16.60 -8.81
N PHE A 116 -26.11 -15.65 -8.82
CA PHE A 116 -27.50 -15.82 -8.39
C PHE A 116 -28.50 -15.86 -9.55
N GLY A 117 -28.03 -16.07 -10.79
CA GLY A 117 -28.92 -16.15 -11.96
C GLY A 117 -29.49 -14.78 -12.35
N MET A 118 -28.73 -13.71 -12.11
CA MET A 118 -29.15 -12.34 -12.42
C MET A 118 -28.39 -11.75 -13.60
N GLU A 119 -29.06 -10.84 -14.32
CA GLU A 119 -28.48 -10.03 -15.39
C GLU A 119 -28.78 -8.54 -15.13
N PHE A 120 -27.79 -7.68 -15.38
CA PHE A 120 -27.96 -6.24 -15.24
C PHE A 120 -28.62 -5.65 -16.49
N ARG A 121 -29.85 -5.16 -16.34
CA ARG A 121 -30.68 -4.63 -17.43
C ARG A 121 -31.54 -3.47 -16.93
N ASP A 122 -31.67 -2.41 -17.73
CA ASP A 122 -32.40 -1.18 -17.36
C ASP A 122 -31.91 -0.52 -16.07
N GLY A 123 -30.59 -0.54 -15.83
CA GLY A 123 -29.98 0.08 -14.65
C GLY A 123 -30.21 -0.67 -13.33
N ARG A 124 -30.67 -1.94 -13.37
CA ARG A 124 -30.85 -2.78 -12.17
C ARG A 124 -30.58 -4.25 -12.46
N TRP A 125 -30.29 -5.00 -11.41
CA TRP A 125 -30.23 -6.46 -11.46
C TRP A 125 -31.63 -7.04 -11.58
N ARG A 126 -31.79 -8.02 -12.47
CA ARG A 126 -33.04 -8.75 -12.70
C ARG A 126 -32.74 -10.23 -12.85
N ALA A 127 -33.73 -11.09 -12.58
CA ALA A 127 -33.62 -12.49 -12.95
C ALA A 127 -33.26 -12.65 -14.44
N SER A 128 -32.42 -13.63 -14.76
CA SER A 128 -32.05 -13.94 -16.15
C SER A 128 -33.32 -14.32 -16.94
N PRO A 129 -33.51 -13.78 -18.16
CA PRO A 129 -34.62 -14.16 -19.02
C PRO A 129 -34.45 -15.57 -19.61
N THR A 130 -33.25 -16.15 -19.49
CA THR A 130 -32.91 -17.48 -20.04
C THR A 130 -33.29 -18.63 -19.11
N GLY A 131 -33.73 -18.33 -17.88
CA GLY A 131 -34.02 -19.33 -16.86
C GLY A 131 -32.78 -19.82 -16.09
N ASP A 132 -31.60 -19.23 -16.30
CA ASP A 132 -30.43 -19.48 -15.45
C ASP A 132 -30.74 -19.10 -14.00
N THR A 133 -30.74 -20.10 -13.11
CA THR A 133 -30.99 -19.93 -11.67
C THR A 133 -29.71 -19.66 -10.88
N GLY A 134 -28.57 -19.51 -11.56
CA GLY A 134 -27.28 -19.22 -10.95
C GLY A 134 -26.55 -20.48 -10.50
N TRP A 135 -25.62 -20.28 -9.58
CA TRP A 135 -24.79 -21.33 -9.01
C TRP A 135 -25.42 -21.76 -7.70
N ALA A 136 -26.21 -22.82 -7.70
CA ALA A 136 -27.02 -23.23 -6.55
C ALA A 136 -26.19 -23.30 -5.24
N ALA A 137 -25.04 -23.98 -5.29
CA ALA A 137 -24.12 -24.11 -4.16
C ALA A 137 -23.52 -22.77 -3.68
N TYR A 138 -23.46 -21.74 -4.52
CA TYR A 138 -22.93 -20.43 -4.11
C TYR A 138 -23.81 -19.77 -3.05
N SER A 139 -25.13 -19.79 -3.24
CA SER A 139 -26.07 -19.24 -2.26
C SER A 139 -26.07 -20.01 -0.93
N GLU A 140 -25.76 -21.32 -0.98
CA GLU A 140 -25.58 -22.15 0.21
C GLU A 140 -24.25 -21.83 0.92
N MET A 141 -23.16 -21.67 0.17
CA MET A 141 -21.86 -21.27 0.71
C MET A 141 -21.92 -19.88 1.35
N LEU A 142 -22.57 -18.92 0.70
CA LEU A 142 -22.75 -17.56 1.24
C LEU A 142 -23.70 -17.54 2.43
N GLY A 143 -24.59 -18.55 2.55
CA GLY A 143 -25.68 -18.59 3.53
C GLY A 143 -26.68 -17.46 3.37
N ALA A 144 -26.78 -16.89 2.17
CA ALA A 144 -27.74 -15.85 1.84
C ALA A 144 -28.09 -15.89 0.35
N SER A 145 -29.28 -15.39 0.04
CA SER A 145 -29.71 -15.02 -1.31
C SER A 145 -30.35 -13.64 -1.27
N TRP A 146 -30.45 -13.00 -2.42
CA TRP A 146 -31.10 -11.71 -2.54
C TRP A 146 -32.06 -11.74 -3.72
N LYS A 147 -33.35 -11.48 -3.49
CA LYS A 147 -34.30 -11.38 -4.60
C LYS A 147 -34.01 -10.11 -5.39
N PRO A 148 -34.00 -10.15 -6.73
CA PRO A 148 -33.71 -8.96 -7.54
C PRO A 148 -34.55 -7.72 -7.19
N GLU A 149 -35.83 -7.91 -6.85
CA GLU A 149 -36.76 -6.87 -6.42
C GLU A 149 -36.47 -6.29 -5.03
N ASP A 150 -35.74 -7.02 -4.19
CA ASP A 150 -35.37 -6.63 -2.83
C ASP A 150 -33.95 -6.07 -2.73
N ILE A 151 -33.18 -6.08 -3.83
CA ILE A 151 -31.82 -5.49 -3.87
C ILE A 151 -31.90 -4.02 -3.49
N GLY A 152 -31.26 -3.67 -2.37
CA GLY A 152 -31.36 -2.36 -1.77
C GLY A 152 -30.43 -2.14 -0.58
N HIS A 153 -30.16 -0.88 -0.31
CA HIS A 153 -29.34 -0.45 0.80
C HIS A 153 -29.78 0.95 1.23
N SER A 154 -29.38 1.35 2.44
CA SER A 154 -29.44 2.77 2.80
C SER A 154 -28.51 3.58 1.89
N VAL A 155 -28.72 4.88 1.76
CA VAL A 155 -27.68 5.76 1.19
C VAL A 155 -26.39 5.62 2.02
N ARG A 156 -25.24 5.91 1.42
CA ARG A 156 -23.96 5.84 2.14
C ARG A 156 -23.96 6.81 3.31
N HIS A 157 -23.63 6.33 4.50
CA HIS A 157 -23.56 7.14 5.71
C HIS A 157 -22.76 6.45 6.80
N VAL A 158 -22.51 7.19 7.89
CA VAL A 158 -21.87 6.64 9.08
C VAL A 158 -22.92 5.98 9.96
N TYR A 159 -22.69 4.72 10.35
CA TYR A 159 -23.58 4.00 11.26
C TYR A 159 -22.81 3.05 12.18
N PRO A 160 -23.32 2.77 13.39
CA PRO A 160 -22.74 1.77 14.28
C PRO A 160 -23.10 0.36 13.81
N VAL A 161 -22.11 -0.52 13.77
CA VAL A 161 -22.28 -1.97 13.63
C VAL A 161 -22.07 -2.60 15.00
N LYS A 162 -23.02 -3.42 15.43
CA LYS A 162 -23.04 -4.08 16.74
C LYS A 162 -22.68 -5.55 16.61
N TRP A 163 -21.73 -6.01 17.42
CA TRP A 163 -21.49 -7.44 17.61
C TRP A 163 -22.63 -8.04 18.43
N VAL A 164 -23.42 -8.92 17.81
CA VAL A 164 -24.54 -9.61 18.48
C VAL A 164 -24.15 -10.97 19.04
N ASP A 165 -22.94 -11.42 18.73
CA ASP A 165 -22.33 -12.64 19.23
C ASP A 165 -20.87 -12.35 19.67
N PRO A 166 -20.68 -11.69 20.83
CA PRO A 166 -19.36 -11.24 21.28
C PRO A 166 -18.43 -12.40 21.66
N ASP A 167 -18.93 -13.61 21.87
CA ASP A 167 -18.12 -14.78 22.22
C ASP A 167 -17.51 -15.47 20.99
N HIS A 168 -18.06 -15.20 19.80
CA HIS A 168 -17.52 -15.70 18.53
C HIS A 168 -16.06 -15.28 18.37
N PRO A 169 -15.12 -16.15 17.94
CA PRO A 169 -13.70 -15.81 17.84
C PRO A 169 -13.40 -14.51 17.07
N ILE A 170 -14.17 -14.21 16.02
CA ILE A 170 -14.07 -12.96 15.24
C ILE A 170 -14.37 -11.71 16.09
N ALA A 171 -15.33 -11.78 17.01
CA ALA A 171 -15.80 -10.65 17.82
C ALA A 171 -15.16 -10.59 19.22
N ARG A 172 -14.61 -11.72 19.70
CA ARG A 172 -14.11 -11.87 21.07
C ARG A 172 -13.06 -10.82 21.42
N GLY A 173 -13.29 -10.13 22.53
CA GLY A 173 -12.39 -9.10 23.07
C GLY A 173 -12.45 -7.74 22.35
N LEU A 174 -13.36 -7.55 21.39
CA LEU A 174 -13.57 -6.26 20.75
C LEU A 174 -14.57 -5.40 21.53
N ALA A 175 -14.55 -4.08 21.27
CA ALA A 175 -15.60 -3.19 21.73
C ALA A 175 -16.97 -3.65 21.20
N PRO A 176 -18.08 -3.45 21.93
CA PRO A 176 -19.41 -3.94 21.53
C PRO A 176 -19.90 -3.45 20.17
N THR A 177 -19.41 -2.29 19.74
CA THR A 177 -19.72 -1.68 18.45
C THR A 177 -18.47 -1.14 17.77
N PHE A 178 -18.54 -0.97 16.45
CA PHE A 178 -17.60 -0.19 15.66
C PHE A 178 -18.36 0.70 14.65
N LEU A 179 -17.72 1.75 14.15
CA LEU A 179 -18.32 2.60 13.12
C LEU A 179 -17.97 2.09 11.72
N ALA A 180 -18.96 2.08 10.84
CA ALA A 180 -18.80 1.92 9.40
C ALA A 180 -19.20 3.24 8.71
N ASN A 181 -18.58 3.53 7.57
CA ASN A 181 -19.03 4.56 6.63
C ASN A 181 -19.19 3.89 5.26
N ASP A 182 -20.41 3.44 4.96
CA ASP A 182 -20.65 2.51 3.86
C ASP A 182 -22.12 2.54 3.42
N GLU A 183 -22.48 1.72 2.43
CA GLU A 183 -23.84 1.26 2.21
C GLU A 183 -24.23 0.24 3.29
N LEU A 184 -25.46 0.29 3.79
CA LEU A 184 -26.01 -0.71 4.70
C LEU A 184 -26.99 -1.58 3.92
N TYR A 185 -26.54 -2.77 3.49
CA TYR A 185 -27.38 -3.72 2.77
C TYR A 185 -28.52 -4.23 3.65
N HIS A 186 -29.72 -4.32 3.07
CA HIS A 186 -30.93 -4.74 3.78
C HIS A 186 -31.75 -5.75 2.98
N LYS A 187 -32.67 -6.46 3.64
CA LYS A 187 -33.59 -7.42 2.97
C LYS A 187 -32.90 -8.61 2.28
N LEU A 188 -31.70 -8.99 2.73
CA LEU A 188 -31.13 -10.27 2.33
C LEU A 188 -31.88 -11.42 3.01
N ASP A 189 -32.15 -12.48 2.24
CA ASP A 189 -32.74 -13.72 2.74
C ASP A 189 -31.62 -14.63 3.23
N LEU A 190 -31.40 -14.67 4.55
CA LEU A 190 -30.39 -15.54 5.17
C LEU A 190 -30.91 -16.99 5.25
N ARG A 191 -30.00 -17.94 5.04
CA ARG A 191 -30.26 -19.37 5.26
C ARG A 191 -30.35 -19.68 6.76
N GLU A 192 -31.09 -20.73 7.12
CA GLU A 192 -31.30 -21.12 8.53
C GLU A 192 -29.99 -21.43 9.28
N ASN A 193 -28.97 -21.93 8.56
CA ASN A 193 -27.65 -22.24 9.12
C ASN A 193 -26.69 -21.04 9.19
N ALA A 194 -27.13 -19.84 8.79
CA ALA A 194 -26.32 -18.63 8.89
C ALA A 194 -26.30 -18.11 10.34
N ARG A 195 -25.12 -18.11 10.97
CA ARG A 195 -24.91 -17.53 12.30
C ARG A 195 -24.53 -16.07 12.18
N VAL A 196 -25.48 -15.17 12.44
CA VAL A 196 -25.25 -13.72 12.43
C VAL A 196 -24.39 -13.31 13.63
N ILE A 197 -23.25 -12.68 13.36
CA ILE A 197 -22.30 -12.21 14.38
C ILE A 197 -22.31 -10.70 14.54
N ALA A 198 -22.75 -9.94 13.53
CA ALA A 198 -22.95 -8.50 13.62
C ALA A 198 -24.20 -7.99 12.88
N ARG A 199 -24.82 -6.94 13.43
CA ARG A 199 -26.01 -6.25 12.88
C ARG A 199 -25.83 -4.74 12.89
N ALA A 200 -26.61 -4.04 12.06
CA ALA A 200 -26.73 -2.59 12.10
C ALA A 200 -28.19 -2.17 11.88
N TYR A 201 -28.61 -1.09 12.55
CA TYR A 201 -29.93 -0.50 12.35
C TYR A 201 -30.01 0.21 11.00
N SER A 202 -30.89 -0.24 10.11
CA SER A 202 -31.13 0.37 8.81
C SER A 202 -32.08 1.57 8.96
N ASP A 203 -31.53 2.75 9.23
CA ASP A 203 -32.31 3.96 9.54
C ASP A 203 -33.23 4.39 8.37
N PRO A 204 -34.56 4.48 8.57
CA PRO A 204 -35.50 4.97 7.56
C PRO A 204 -35.16 6.37 7.02
N ALA A 205 -34.55 7.24 7.83
CA ALA A 205 -34.10 8.57 7.40
C ALA A 205 -33.02 8.49 6.30
N MET A 206 -32.26 7.38 6.27
CA MET A 206 -31.22 7.10 5.29
C MET A 206 -31.71 6.13 4.20
N LYS A 207 -33.02 6.06 3.97
CA LYS A 207 -33.69 5.09 3.07
C LYS A 207 -33.55 3.63 3.53
N GLY A 208 -33.38 3.40 4.83
CA GLY A 208 -33.32 2.08 5.44
C GLY A 208 -34.70 1.45 5.70
N THR A 209 -34.69 0.21 6.19
CA THR A 209 -35.91 -0.59 6.45
C THR A 209 -36.53 -0.37 7.84
N GLY A 210 -35.84 0.33 8.74
CA GLY A 210 -36.22 0.44 10.16
C GLY A 210 -35.95 -0.83 10.96
N ARG A 211 -35.14 -1.76 10.44
CA ARG A 211 -34.82 -3.05 11.07
C ARG A 211 -33.34 -3.17 11.39
N GLU A 212 -33.01 -4.09 12.30
CA GLU A 212 -31.64 -4.54 12.56
C GLU A 212 -31.21 -5.57 11.50
N GLU A 213 -30.51 -5.10 10.47
CA GLU A 213 -30.11 -5.92 9.33
C GLU A 213 -28.76 -6.62 9.60
N PRO A 214 -28.58 -7.89 9.22
CA PRO A 214 -27.32 -8.61 9.39
C PRO A 214 -26.22 -8.01 8.50
N GLN A 215 -25.07 -7.71 9.09
CA GLN A 215 -23.93 -7.14 8.37
C GLN A 215 -22.75 -8.11 8.26
N ILE A 216 -22.61 -9.01 9.23
CA ILE A 216 -21.56 -10.04 9.23
C ILE A 216 -22.16 -11.34 9.76
N TRP A 217 -21.98 -12.43 9.04
CA TRP A 217 -22.38 -13.76 9.47
C TRP A 217 -21.39 -14.83 9.02
N THR A 218 -21.54 -16.01 9.62
CA THR A 218 -20.76 -17.20 9.28
C THR A 218 -21.68 -18.34 8.87
N VAL A 219 -21.16 -19.24 8.03
CA VAL A 219 -21.90 -20.39 7.50
C VAL A 219 -20.97 -21.58 7.45
N SER A 220 -21.50 -22.76 7.76
CA SER A 220 -20.80 -24.02 7.49
C SER A 220 -21.25 -24.57 6.13
N PHE A 221 -20.29 -24.98 5.32
CA PHE A 221 -20.55 -25.66 4.04
C PHE A 221 -19.68 -26.91 3.95
N GLY A 222 -20.29 -28.08 4.12
CA GLY A 222 -19.55 -29.30 4.40
C GLY A 222 -18.72 -29.16 5.67
N LYS A 223 -17.40 -29.37 5.57
CA LYS A 223 -16.45 -29.17 6.67
C LYS A 223 -15.88 -27.74 6.72
N GLY A 224 -16.17 -26.92 5.71
CA GLY A 224 -15.61 -25.58 5.54
C GLY A 224 -16.30 -24.52 6.37
N ARG A 225 -15.61 -23.38 6.50
CA ARG A 225 -16.07 -22.19 7.22
C ARG A 225 -16.13 -21.02 6.25
N VAL A 226 -17.30 -20.41 6.13
CA VAL A 226 -17.51 -19.22 5.30
C VAL A 226 -17.85 -18.03 6.19
N VAL A 227 -17.24 -16.89 5.90
CA VAL A 227 -17.60 -15.58 6.47
C VAL A 227 -18.13 -14.72 5.35
N HIS A 228 -19.24 -14.03 5.59
CA HIS A 228 -19.72 -12.99 4.70
C HIS A 228 -19.79 -11.66 5.43
N MET A 229 -19.35 -10.60 4.75
CA MET A 229 -19.46 -9.22 5.19
C MET A 229 -20.20 -8.42 4.11
N THR A 230 -21.31 -7.80 4.46
CA THR A 230 -22.00 -6.86 3.56
C THR A 230 -21.28 -5.53 3.45
N LEU A 231 -20.31 -5.26 4.33
CA LEU A 231 -19.46 -4.07 4.28
C LEU A 231 -18.38 -4.20 3.20
N GLY A 232 -17.92 -3.07 2.67
CA GLY A 232 -16.77 -2.96 1.76
C GLY A 232 -17.10 -2.41 0.38
N HIS A 233 -17.92 -1.35 0.27
CA HIS A 233 -18.23 -0.75 -1.03
C HIS A 233 -17.00 -0.20 -1.76
N ASP A 234 -16.19 0.59 -1.07
CA ASP A 234 -14.99 1.22 -1.62
C ASP A 234 -13.87 1.32 -0.57
N LEU A 235 -12.76 1.97 -0.92
CA LEU A 235 -11.67 2.17 0.02
C LEU A 235 -12.08 2.98 1.26
N ALA A 236 -13.01 3.93 1.17
CA ALA A 236 -13.43 4.68 2.34
C ALA A 236 -14.14 3.78 3.36
N ALA A 237 -14.97 2.85 2.88
CA ALA A 237 -15.58 1.80 3.71
C ALA A 237 -14.55 0.79 4.24
N MET A 238 -13.65 0.30 3.37
CA MET A 238 -12.69 -0.73 3.73
C MET A 238 -11.57 -0.21 4.66
N TYR A 239 -11.26 1.08 4.64
CA TYR A 239 -10.23 1.68 5.49
C TYR A 239 -10.65 1.83 6.95
N GLN A 240 -11.93 1.63 7.28
CA GLN A 240 -12.40 1.75 8.65
C GLN A 240 -11.77 0.67 9.55
N PRO A 241 -11.24 1.01 10.74
CA PRO A 241 -10.61 0.04 11.65
C PRO A 241 -11.50 -1.16 11.98
N GLY A 242 -12.83 -0.93 12.08
CA GLY A 242 -13.82 -1.98 12.29
C GLY A 242 -13.94 -2.96 11.12
N PHE A 243 -13.96 -2.46 9.88
CA PHE A 243 -13.91 -3.30 8.67
C PHE A 243 -12.63 -4.14 8.66
N VAL A 244 -11.46 -3.49 8.81
CA VAL A 244 -10.17 -4.19 8.73
C VAL A 244 -10.09 -5.27 9.80
N THR A 245 -10.43 -4.94 11.05
CA THR A 245 -10.43 -5.92 12.16
C THR A 245 -11.35 -7.09 11.87
N ALA A 246 -12.59 -6.84 11.44
CA ALA A 246 -13.56 -7.89 11.12
C ALA A 246 -13.08 -8.77 9.95
N PHE A 247 -12.52 -8.16 8.91
CA PHE A 247 -12.05 -8.84 7.71
C PHE A 247 -10.86 -9.74 8.00
N VAL A 248 -9.80 -9.24 8.64
CA VAL A 248 -8.59 -10.05 8.89
C VAL A 248 -8.84 -11.16 9.90
N ARG A 249 -9.64 -10.90 10.94
CA ARG A 249 -10.05 -11.94 11.92
C ARG A 249 -11.00 -12.95 11.26
N GLY A 250 -11.90 -12.50 10.39
CA GLY A 250 -12.79 -13.36 9.61
C GLY A 250 -12.03 -14.28 8.66
N ALA A 251 -11.02 -13.76 7.97
CA ALA A 251 -10.16 -14.56 7.09
C ALA A 251 -9.35 -15.61 7.88
N GLU A 252 -8.81 -15.26 9.05
CA GLU A 252 -8.07 -16.21 9.91
C GLU A 252 -8.99 -17.29 10.46
N TRP A 253 -10.18 -16.92 10.93
CA TRP A 253 -11.17 -17.85 11.43
C TRP A 253 -11.67 -18.80 10.32
N ALA A 254 -11.94 -18.28 9.13
CA ALA A 254 -12.32 -19.10 7.98
C ALA A 254 -11.21 -20.12 7.66
N ALA A 255 -9.95 -19.69 7.65
CA ALA A 255 -8.81 -20.56 7.38
C ALA A 255 -8.57 -21.62 8.46
N THR A 256 -8.67 -21.24 9.74
CA THR A 256 -8.10 -22.05 10.85
C THR A 256 -9.10 -22.49 11.91
N GLY A 257 -10.26 -21.83 12.00
CA GLY A 257 -11.23 -22.01 13.08
C GLY A 257 -10.94 -21.18 14.33
N GLU A 258 -9.76 -20.57 14.40
CA GLU A 258 -9.28 -19.77 15.54
C GLU A 258 -8.97 -18.34 15.11
N VAL A 259 -8.81 -17.45 16.09
CA VAL A 259 -8.38 -16.06 15.86
C VAL A 259 -7.28 -15.70 16.83
N THR A 260 -6.10 -15.39 16.30
CA THR A 260 -4.93 -14.91 17.04
C THR A 260 -4.64 -13.44 16.78
N ILE A 261 -5.20 -12.88 15.71
CA ILE A 261 -5.08 -11.46 15.38
C ILE A 261 -5.91 -10.63 16.36
N GLY A 262 -5.25 -9.68 17.02
CA GLY A 262 -5.88 -8.72 17.94
C GLY A 262 -6.65 -7.61 17.23
N PRO A 263 -7.24 -6.66 17.97
CA PRO A 263 -7.88 -5.48 17.40
C PRO A 263 -6.90 -4.67 16.53
N VAL A 264 -7.34 -4.25 15.35
CA VAL A 264 -6.53 -3.42 14.44
C VAL A 264 -6.96 -1.97 14.60
N ALA A 265 -6.14 -1.18 15.30
CA ALA A 265 -6.43 0.24 15.59
C ALA A 265 -6.27 1.17 14.36
N SER A 266 -5.55 0.75 13.33
CA SER A 266 -5.39 1.48 12.06
C SER A 266 -5.28 0.49 10.90
N ALA A 267 -6.00 0.77 9.80
CA ALA A 267 -5.97 -0.01 8.57
C ALA A 267 -4.58 -0.05 7.90
N VAL A 268 -3.74 0.95 8.16
CA VAL A 268 -2.36 1.03 7.68
C VAL A 268 -1.44 1.08 8.89
N ARG A 269 -0.47 0.17 8.95
CA ARG A 269 0.62 0.30 9.93
C ARG A 269 1.43 1.55 9.58
N GLY A 270 1.57 2.46 10.55
CA GLY A 270 2.47 3.60 10.42
C GLY A 270 3.93 3.17 10.28
N PRO A 271 4.85 4.13 10.08
CA PRO A 271 6.28 3.85 10.01
C PRO A 271 6.78 3.06 11.23
N ASP A 272 7.79 2.23 11.01
CA ASP A 272 8.47 1.48 12.06
C ASP A 272 9.14 2.42 13.07
N LYS A 273 9.34 1.96 14.31
CA LYS A 273 9.87 2.80 15.40
C LYS A 273 11.26 3.37 15.09
N ASP A 274 12.05 2.65 14.30
CA ASP A 274 13.41 2.96 13.88
C ASP A 274 13.50 3.54 12.46
N ALA A 275 12.34 3.85 11.84
CA ALA A 275 12.25 4.43 10.52
C ALA A 275 13.09 5.72 10.40
N VAL A 276 13.68 5.92 9.21
CA VAL A 276 14.44 7.12 8.88
C VAL A 276 13.53 8.33 8.98
N ARG A 277 13.94 9.35 9.75
CA ARG A 277 13.20 10.60 9.89
C ARG A 277 13.59 11.53 8.75
N LEU A 278 12.71 11.64 7.76
CA LEU A 278 12.93 12.38 6.53
C LEU A 278 12.21 13.73 6.57
N LEU A 279 12.91 14.82 6.30
CA LEU A 279 12.27 16.08 5.94
C LEU A 279 12.23 16.20 4.42
N VAL A 280 11.04 16.27 3.84
CA VAL A 280 10.83 16.55 2.42
C VAL A 280 10.61 18.04 2.26
N VAL A 281 11.35 18.68 1.35
CA VAL A 281 11.26 20.12 1.07
C VAL A 281 10.86 20.32 -0.37
N THR A 282 9.77 21.05 -0.61
CA THR A 282 9.31 21.40 -1.95
C THR A 282 9.03 22.91 -2.05
N GLY A 283 8.51 23.35 -3.20
CA GLY A 283 8.11 24.73 -3.43
C GLY A 283 9.00 25.47 -4.42
N ALA A 284 8.60 26.68 -4.78
CA ALA A 284 9.23 27.55 -5.81
C ALA A 284 9.29 26.98 -7.24
N HIS A 285 8.84 25.76 -7.48
CA HIS A 285 8.70 25.15 -8.81
C HIS A 285 7.55 24.14 -8.82
N SER A 286 6.92 23.97 -9.98
CA SER A 286 5.89 22.93 -10.17
C SER A 286 6.51 21.55 -10.32
N TYR A 287 5.78 20.52 -9.89
CA TYR A 287 6.16 19.12 -9.99
C TYR A 287 4.90 18.23 -10.01
N PRO A 288 4.96 17.00 -10.54
CA PRO A 288 3.80 16.12 -10.58
C PRO A 288 3.46 15.59 -9.18
N MET A 289 2.16 15.48 -8.87
CA MET A 289 1.68 14.94 -7.58
C MET A 289 2.13 13.49 -7.32
N SER A 290 2.49 12.75 -8.38
CA SER A 290 3.08 11.41 -8.24
C SER A 290 4.42 11.41 -7.51
N PHE A 291 5.06 12.56 -7.31
CA PHE A 291 6.19 12.71 -6.41
C PHE A 291 5.94 12.07 -5.03
N TYR A 292 4.77 12.28 -4.42
CA TYR A 292 4.47 11.70 -3.11
C TYR A 292 4.35 10.18 -3.13
N ARG A 293 4.16 9.58 -4.31
CA ARG A 293 4.19 8.11 -4.46
C ARG A 293 5.53 7.55 -4.02
N LEU A 294 6.63 8.30 -4.07
CA LEU A 294 7.98 7.85 -3.65
C LEU A 294 7.99 7.29 -2.21
N PHE A 295 7.10 7.77 -1.35
CA PHE A 295 7.02 7.40 0.07
C PHE A 295 5.94 6.36 0.38
N GLU A 296 5.08 6.03 -0.58
CA GLU A 296 3.98 5.09 -0.35
C GLU A 296 4.46 3.67 -0.08
N GLY A 297 3.85 3.04 0.93
CA GLY A 297 4.18 1.69 1.37
C GLY A 297 5.55 1.56 2.04
N ARG A 298 6.22 2.67 2.36
CA ARG A 298 7.54 2.67 3.02
C ARG A 298 7.38 2.78 4.54
N ARG A 299 7.55 1.65 5.22
CA ARG A 299 7.52 1.60 6.69
C ARG A 299 8.85 2.01 7.33
N ASP A 300 9.93 1.90 6.58
CA ASP A 300 11.29 2.26 7.00
C ASP A 300 11.60 3.77 6.86
N ILE A 301 10.62 4.57 6.44
CA ILE A 301 10.71 6.03 6.34
C ILE A 301 9.51 6.67 7.05
N ARG A 302 9.78 7.55 8.00
CA ARG A 302 8.81 8.50 8.55
C ARG A 302 9.15 9.88 8.00
N TRP A 303 8.22 10.52 7.31
CA TRP A 303 8.50 11.80 6.67
C TRP A 303 7.59 12.93 7.14
N GLU A 304 8.13 14.14 7.11
CA GLU A 304 7.43 15.42 7.29
C GLU A 304 7.69 16.28 6.06
N HIS A 305 6.87 17.32 5.85
CA HIS A 305 6.91 18.15 4.66
C HIS A 305 7.04 19.62 5.03
N ALA A 306 7.90 20.33 4.30
CA ALA A 306 8.00 21.79 4.32
C ALA A 306 7.91 22.34 2.90
N VAL A 307 7.25 23.49 2.73
CA VAL A 307 7.06 24.13 1.41
C VAL A 307 7.91 25.39 1.21
N SER A 308 8.68 25.79 2.23
CA SER A 308 9.58 26.94 2.19
C SER A 308 10.89 26.65 2.92
N THR A 309 11.91 27.45 2.62
CA THR A 309 13.21 27.38 3.30
C THR A 309 13.10 27.71 4.79
N SER A 310 12.25 28.67 5.18
CA SER A 310 12.05 29.05 6.59
C SER A 310 11.27 28.02 7.40
N GLU A 311 10.40 27.24 6.76
CA GLU A 311 9.75 26.09 7.37
C GLU A 311 10.73 24.92 7.54
N ALA A 312 11.52 24.67 6.51
CA ALA A 312 12.44 23.53 6.46
C ALA A 312 13.67 23.71 7.38
N PHE A 313 14.38 24.83 7.26
CA PHE A 313 15.73 24.99 7.79
C PHE A 313 15.75 25.78 9.11
N ARG A 314 15.01 25.24 10.09
CA ARG A 314 14.95 25.78 11.46
C ARG A 314 16.07 25.24 12.34
N PRO A 315 16.44 25.90 13.45
CA PRO A 315 17.45 25.39 14.38
C PRO A 315 17.20 23.95 14.82
N LYS A 316 18.29 23.23 15.16
CA LYS A 316 18.26 21.86 15.69
C LYS A 316 17.63 20.82 14.74
N MET A 317 17.80 20.98 13.42
CA MET A 317 17.32 20.00 12.44
C MET A 317 17.78 18.57 12.73
N ALA A 318 19.06 18.39 13.13
CA ALA A 318 19.66 17.07 13.34
C ALA A 318 19.05 16.29 14.53
N GLU A 319 18.36 16.98 15.44
CA GLU A 319 17.59 16.37 16.52
C GLU A 319 16.27 15.77 16.02
N ARG A 320 15.74 16.27 14.90
CA ARG A 320 14.42 15.89 14.35
C ARG A 320 14.52 14.99 13.13
N TYR A 321 15.51 15.22 12.28
CA TYR A 321 15.64 14.54 10.98
C TYR A 321 17.01 13.88 10.82
N ASP A 322 17.01 12.77 10.09
CA ASP A 322 18.20 12.03 9.69
C ASP A 322 18.64 12.42 8.27
N VAL A 323 17.67 12.74 7.41
CA VAL A 323 17.87 13.11 6.00
C VAL A 323 16.95 14.27 5.62
N VAL A 324 17.44 15.14 4.74
CA VAL A 324 16.62 16.12 4.01
C VAL A 324 16.55 15.69 2.54
N LEU A 325 15.34 15.56 2.00
CA LEU A 325 15.11 15.38 0.57
C LEU A 325 14.60 16.69 -0.02
N LEU A 326 15.34 17.22 -0.99
CA LEU A 326 15.06 18.47 -1.68
C LEU A 326 14.44 18.18 -3.04
N HIS A 327 13.25 18.75 -3.25
CA HIS A 327 12.58 18.83 -4.56
C HIS A 327 11.94 20.23 -4.70
N ASP A 328 12.62 21.24 -4.16
CA ASP A 328 12.32 22.66 -4.26
C ASP A 328 13.20 23.34 -5.31
N MET A 329 12.90 24.59 -5.70
CA MET A 329 13.78 25.41 -6.56
C MET A 329 13.92 26.84 -6.03
N HIS A 330 14.03 27.00 -4.71
CA HIS A 330 14.08 28.32 -4.08
C HIS A 330 15.34 29.09 -4.51
N GLN A 331 15.16 30.27 -5.07
CA GLN A 331 16.26 31.12 -5.55
C GLN A 331 16.92 31.93 -4.43
N GLN A 332 16.24 32.06 -3.28
CA GLN A 332 16.74 32.78 -2.12
C GLN A 332 16.69 31.87 -0.89
N ILE A 333 17.69 32.02 -0.03
CA ILE A 333 17.78 31.36 1.27
C ILE A 333 18.46 32.33 2.24
N GLY A 334 17.79 32.58 3.37
CA GLY A 334 18.27 33.51 4.39
C GLY A 334 19.50 32.98 5.12
N GLU A 335 20.22 33.87 5.79
CA GLU A 335 21.49 33.54 6.45
C GLU A 335 21.30 32.48 7.55
N ALA A 336 20.26 32.61 8.37
CA ALA A 336 19.93 31.63 9.40
C ALA A 336 19.61 30.24 8.81
N GLU A 337 18.84 30.19 7.71
CA GLU A 337 18.55 28.94 7.01
C GLU A 337 19.82 28.30 6.42
N ARG A 338 20.72 29.11 5.84
CA ARG A 338 22.03 28.64 5.33
C ARG A 338 22.86 28.02 6.45
N GLU A 339 22.95 28.70 7.60
CA GLU A 339 23.68 28.22 8.76
C GLU A 339 23.09 26.91 9.31
N ASN A 340 21.77 26.82 9.42
CA ASN A 340 21.09 25.62 9.91
C ASN A 340 21.29 24.43 8.98
N LEU A 341 21.12 24.61 7.66
CA LEU A 341 21.34 23.54 6.70
C LEU A 341 22.82 23.13 6.66
N ARG A 342 23.76 24.07 6.70
CA ARG A 342 25.20 23.76 6.80
C ARG A 342 25.49 22.95 8.07
N ALA A 343 25.00 23.40 9.23
CA ALA A 343 25.19 22.69 10.50
C ALA A 343 24.61 21.27 10.46
N PHE A 344 23.48 21.07 9.76
CA PHE A 344 22.91 19.74 9.53
C PHE A 344 23.87 18.82 8.77
N LEU A 345 24.46 19.28 7.65
CA LEU A 345 25.45 18.51 6.90
C LEU A 345 26.74 18.26 7.71
N GLU A 346 27.22 19.27 8.44
CA GLU A 346 28.42 19.18 9.28
C GLU A 346 28.25 18.19 10.44
N SER A 347 27.02 17.98 10.92
CA SER A 347 26.69 16.94 11.90
C SER A 347 26.67 15.51 11.34
N GLY A 348 26.88 15.36 10.02
CA GLY A 348 26.94 14.08 9.32
C GLY A 348 25.59 13.53 8.85
N ARG A 349 24.53 14.34 8.92
CA ARG A 349 23.21 14.03 8.38
C ARG A 349 23.19 14.15 6.86
N GLY A 350 22.31 13.38 6.21
CA GLY A 350 22.33 13.18 4.77
C GLY A 350 21.41 14.12 3.99
N VAL A 351 21.71 14.29 2.70
CA VAL A 351 20.84 15.04 1.76
C VAL A 351 20.60 14.20 0.51
N VAL A 352 19.36 14.23 0.02
CA VAL A 352 19.02 13.76 -1.33
C VAL A 352 18.45 14.95 -2.10
N SER A 353 19.13 15.40 -3.15
CA SER A 353 18.68 16.48 -4.02
C SER A 353 18.11 15.90 -5.31
N LEU A 354 16.87 16.25 -5.64
CA LEU A 354 16.14 15.70 -6.78
C LEU A 354 15.89 16.76 -7.84
N HIS A 355 16.30 16.42 -9.07
CA HIS A 355 15.86 17.08 -10.29
C HIS A 355 16.15 18.59 -10.28
N HIS A 356 15.11 19.44 -10.35
CA HIS A 356 15.23 20.90 -10.38
C HIS A 356 15.85 21.51 -9.11
N ALA A 357 15.94 20.76 -8.00
CA ALA A 357 16.61 21.23 -6.78
C ALA A 357 18.10 21.54 -6.95
N ILE A 358 18.71 21.08 -8.05
CA ILE A 358 20.07 21.44 -8.43
C ILE A 358 20.23 22.91 -8.82
N ALA A 359 19.13 23.62 -9.09
CA ALA A 359 19.11 25.03 -9.45
C ALA A 359 18.76 25.95 -8.27
N SER A 360 18.65 25.39 -7.05
CA SER A 360 18.37 26.15 -5.83
C SER A 360 19.59 26.92 -5.32
N TYR A 361 19.35 28.07 -4.70
CA TYR A 361 20.34 28.88 -3.97
C TYR A 361 21.56 29.32 -4.81
N PRO A 362 21.37 29.95 -5.98
CA PRO A 362 22.45 30.29 -6.94
C PRO A 362 23.61 31.07 -6.32
N ASP A 363 23.33 31.99 -5.39
CA ASP A 363 24.33 32.85 -4.76
C ASP A 363 25.16 32.13 -3.67
N TRP A 364 24.80 30.89 -3.30
CA TRP A 364 25.46 30.16 -2.23
C TRP A 364 26.49 29.17 -2.79
N ARG A 365 27.68 29.69 -3.13
CA ARG A 365 28.78 28.89 -3.71
C ARG A 365 29.12 27.63 -2.92
N TRP A 366 29.18 27.73 -1.59
CA TRP A 366 29.46 26.57 -0.73
C TRP A 366 28.47 25.43 -0.94
N TRP A 367 27.17 25.73 -1.12
CA TRP A 367 26.15 24.71 -1.33
C TRP A 367 26.39 23.90 -2.60
N ARG A 368 26.60 24.59 -3.72
CA ARG A 368 26.79 23.89 -4.99
C ARG A 368 28.18 23.27 -5.11
N GLU A 369 29.23 23.89 -4.56
CA GLU A 369 30.63 23.46 -4.76
C GLU A 369 31.11 22.43 -3.73
N GLU A 370 30.74 22.62 -2.45
CA GLU A 370 31.25 21.80 -1.34
C GLU A 370 30.21 20.79 -0.82
N ALA A 371 28.90 21.01 -1.06
CA ALA A 371 27.85 20.10 -0.63
C ALA A 371 27.31 19.24 -1.78
N LEU A 372 26.63 19.84 -2.77
CA LEU A 372 26.00 19.10 -3.86
C LEU A 372 27.02 18.58 -4.87
N GLY A 373 27.98 19.40 -5.32
CA GLY A 373 28.95 19.04 -6.35
C GLY A 373 28.45 19.22 -7.78
N GLY A 374 27.35 19.95 -7.99
CA GLY A 374 26.88 20.35 -9.31
C GLY A 374 25.90 21.50 -9.24
N PHE A 375 25.63 22.15 -10.37
CA PHE A 375 24.72 23.28 -10.45
C PHE A 375 24.13 23.46 -11.85
N TYR A 376 22.83 23.74 -11.92
CA TYR A 376 22.16 24.18 -13.15
C TYR A 376 22.11 25.71 -13.19
N PHE A 377 22.76 26.30 -14.18
CA PHE A 377 22.78 27.75 -14.37
C PHE A 377 21.58 28.21 -15.20
N ILE A 378 20.56 28.77 -14.55
CA ILE A 378 19.37 29.35 -15.25
C ILE A 378 19.79 30.48 -16.21
N LYS A 379 20.82 31.23 -15.83
CA LYS A 379 21.44 32.30 -16.64
C LYS A 379 22.96 32.20 -16.54
N PRO A 380 23.71 32.74 -17.51
CA PRO A 380 25.17 32.75 -17.43
C PRO A 380 25.66 33.47 -16.16
N ALA A 381 26.57 32.84 -15.43
CA ALA A 381 27.19 33.39 -14.23
C ALA A 381 28.51 32.67 -13.93
N ASP A 382 29.42 33.30 -13.17
CA ASP A 382 30.69 32.71 -12.72
C ASP A 382 31.56 32.14 -13.85
N GLY A 383 31.51 32.74 -15.05
CA GLY A 383 32.23 32.25 -16.24
C GLY A 383 31.62 31.00 -16.88
N HIS A 384 30.46 30.55 -16.38
CA HIS A 384 29.71 29.42 -16.91
C HIS A 384 28.54 29.93 -17.78
N ARG A 385 28.31 29.25 -18.91
CA ARG A 385 27.12 29.46 -19.75
C ARG A 385 25.85 29.04 -19.01
N ALA A 386 24.70 29.49 -19.50
CA ALA A 386 23.43 28.92 -19.05
C ALA A 386 23.39 27.42 -19.38
N SER A 387 22.84 26.64 -18.46
CA SER A 387 22.45 25.26 -18.66
C SER A 387 21.20 25.20 -19.54
N GLU A 388 21.00 24.07 -20.19
CA GLU A 388 19.91 23.84 -21.12
C GLU A 388 19.15 22.57 -20.69
N TYR A 389 17.85 22.55 -20.99
CA TYR A 389 17.01 21.38 -20.78
C TYR A 389 16.20 21.04 -22.03
N LYS A 390 15.74 19.79 -22.09
CA LYS A 390 14.67 19.39 -22.99
C LYS A 390 13.77 18.39 -22.29
N GLU A 391 12.50 18.75 -22.15
CA GLU A 391 11.45 17.87 -21.61
C GLU A 391 11.02 16.81 -22.63
N GLY A 392 10.35 15.76 -22.14
CA GLY A 392 9.68 14.76 -22.99
C GLY A 392 10.64 13.92 -23.84
N VAL A 393 11.80 13.57 -23.29
CA VAL A 393 12.85 12.82 -23.99
C VAL A 393 12.91 11.40 -23.46
N ASP A 394 12.97 10.42 -24.37
CA ASP A 394 13.28 9.04 -24.02
C ASP A 394 14.80 8.85 -23.91
N PHE A 395 15.28 8.40 -22.76
CA PHE A 395 16.69 8.08 -22.55
C PHE A 395 16.87 6.98 -21.51
N VAL A 396 18.07 6.40 -21.48
CA VAL A 396 18.42 5.34 -20.54
C VAL A 396 19.49 5.85 -19.59
N VAL A 397 19.21 5.78 -18.29
CA VAL A 397 20.16 6.05 -17.23
C VAL A 397 20.74 4.73 -16.75
N LYS A 398 22.06 4.55 -16.86
CA LYS A 398 22.75 3.26 -16.65
C LYS A 398 23.70 3.37 -15.45
N PRO A 399 23.76 2.35 -14.57
CA PRO A 399 24.80 2.26 -13.55
C PRO A 399 26.21 2.33 -14.16
N VAL A 400 27.10 3.12 -13.56
CA VAL A 400 28.53 3.04 -13.88
C VAL A 400 29.05 1.70 -13.38
N ALA A 401 29.75 0.95 -14.25
CA ALA A 401 30.18 -0.42 -13.94
C ALA A 401 31.02 -0.51 -12.64
N ALA A 402 31.91 0.44 -12.41
CA ALA A 402 32.72 0.52 -11.19
C ALA A 402 31.90 0.75 -9.91
N MET A 403 30.69 1.31 -10.04
CA MET A 403 29.80 1.64 -8.92
C MET A 403 28.67 0.62 -8.74
N ALA A 404 28.65 -0.49 -9.49
CA ALA A 404 27.55 -1.46 -9.48
C ALA A 404 27.23 -2.03 -8.08
N ARG A 405 28.20 -2.02 -7.15
CA ARG A 405 28.03 -2.49 -5.76
C ARG A 405 27.64 -1.39 -4.78
N HIS A 406 27.60 -0.13 -5.21
CA HIS A 406 27.26 0.99 -4.33
C HIS A 406 25.85 0.80 -3.76
N PRO A 407 25.62 0.98 -2.44
CA PRO A 407 24.32 0.69 -1.81
C PRO A 407 23.13 1.39 -2.46
N VAL A 408 23.33 2.63 -2.94
CA VAL A 408 22.33 3.40 -3.68
C VAL A 408 21.81 2.65 -4.92
N LEU A 409 22.65 1.85 -5.58
CA LEU A 409 22.32 1.11 -6.80
C LEU A 409 21.80 -0.31 -6.54
N ARG A 410 21.65 -0.73 -5.27
CA ARG A 410 21.22 -2.09 -4.91
C ARG A 410 19.83 -2.41 -5.47
N GLY A 411 19.77 -3.31 -6.44
CA GLY A 411 18.53 -3.68 -7.12
C GLY A 411 17.97 -2.60 -8.05
N VAL A 412 18.79 -1.63 -8.46
CA VAL A 412 18.42 -0.59 -9.44
C VAL A 412 18.95 -1.02 -10.81
N PRO A 413 18.08 -1.45 -11.75
CA PRO A 413 18.50 -1.75 -13.12
C PRO A 413 18.78 -0.45 -13.89
N PRO A 414 19.30 -0.53 -15.14
CA PRO A 414 19.19 0.57 -16.09
C PRO A 414 17.75 1.09 -16.15
N LEU A 415 17.59 2.41 -16.19
CA LEU A 415 16.30 3.09 -16.13
C LEU A 415 15.98 3.67 -17.52
N PRO A 416 15.21 2.96 -18.37
CA PRO A 416 14.58 3.56 -19.53
C PRO A 416 13.44 4.46 -19.04
N ILE A 417 13.56 5.76 -19.28
CA ILE A 417 12.62 6.76 -18.78
C ILE A 417 12.27 7.76 -19.88
N HIS A 418 11.06 8.31 -19.78
CA HIS A 418 10.60 9.45 -20.55
C HIS A 418 10.60 10.65 -19.62
N ASP A 419 11.62 11.51 -19.72
CA ASP A 419 11.87 12.57 -18.76
C ASP A 419 12.61 13.78 -19.35
N GLU A 420 13.00 14.71 -18.47
CA GLU A 420 13.79 15.88 -18.83
C GLU A 420 15.31 15.60 -18.80
N VAL A 421 15.99 15.96 -19.90
CA VAL A 421 17.46 15.90 -20.01
C VAL A 421 18.08 17.27 -19.74
N TYR A 422 19.21 17.30 -19.03
CA TYR A 422 19.98 18.51 -18.71
C TYR A 422 21.35 18.51 -19.35
N ARG A 423 21.71 19.63 -19.97
CA ARG A 423 22.97 19.84 -20.67
C ARG A 423 23.66 21.10 -20.14
N HIS A 424 24.99 21.09 -20.19
CA HIS A 424 25.81 22.24 -19.80
C HIS A 424 25.54 22.66 -18.35
N MET A 425 25.38 21.68 -17.47
CA MET A 425 25.47 21.88 -16.03
C MET A 425 26.94 21.93 -15.62
N TRP A 426 27.20 22.70 -14.57
CA TRP A 426 28.49 22.63 -13.90
C TRP A 426 28.53 21.42 -12.99
N HIS A 427 29.65 20.70 -13.02
CA HIS A 427 29.90 19.53 -12.19
C HIS A 427 31.29 19.67 -11.56
N SER A 428 31.38 19.43 -10.25
CA SER A 428 32.65 19.39 -9.54
C SER A 428 33.45 18.14 -9.93
N GLU A 429 34.76 18.27 -10.08
CA GLU A 429 35.65 17.12 -10.31
C GLU A 429 35.68 16.14 -9.13
N LYS A 430 35.17 16.55 -7.97
CA LYS A 430 35.14 15.76 -6.73
C LYS A 430 33.89 14.89 -6.58
N ILE A 431 32.92 14.93 -7.52
CA ILE A 431 31.74 14.07 -7.44
C ILE A 431 32.08 12.61 -7.73
N THR A 432 31.32 11.69 -7.14
CA THR A 432 31.37 10.28 -7.52
C THR A 432 30.14 9.91 -8.33
N VAL A 433 30.33 9.68 -9.64
CA VAL A 433 29.22 9.37 -10.57
C VAL A 433 28.76 7.92 -10.38
N LEU A 434 27.50 7.74 -10.01
CA LEU A 434 26.86 6.43 -9.78
C LEU A 434 26.12 5.93 -11.03
N MET A 435 25.43 6.83 -11.72
CA MET A 435 24.75 6.51 -12.98
C MET A 435 24.96 7.62 -14.00
N GLU A 436 25.05 7.20 -15.27
CA GLU A 436 25.27 8.09 -16.41
C GLU A 436 24.32 7.79 -17.57
N THR A 437 24.28 8.69 -18.55
CA THR A 437 23.61 8.47 -19.83
C THR A 437 24.52 8.87 -20.99
N ASP A 438 24.32 8.22 -22.14
CA ASP A 438 24.96 8.50 -23.42
C ASP A 438 24.09 9.40 -24.33
N HIS A 439 22.94 9.87 -23.83
CA HIS A 439 22.05 10.73 -24.61
C HIS A 439 22.73 12.08 -24.96
N PRO A 440 22.77 12.49 -26.24
CA PRO A 440 23.57 13.65 -26.67
C PRO A 440 23.09 14.99 -26.11
N LEU A 441 21.82 15.06 -25.70
CA LEU A 441 21.23 16.25 -25.07
C LEU A 441 21.34 16.23 -23.53
N ASN A 442 22.06 15.28 -22.94
CA ASN A 442 22.31 15.24 -21.50
C ASN A 442 23.81 15.35 -21.22
N ASP A 443 24.18 15.87 -20.06
CA ASP A 443 25.51 15.67 -19.51
C ASP A 443 25.67 14.23 -19.04
N ARG A 444 26.90 13.70 -19.04
CA ARG A 444 27.08 12.29 -18.70
C ARG A 444 26.62 11.96 -17.27
N PRO A 445 26.99 12.73 -16.23
CA PRO A 445 26.52 12.44 -14.87
C PRO A 445 25.01 12.67 -14.74
N VAL A 446 24.30 11.65 -14.24
CA VAL A 446 22.84 11.72 -14.01
C VAL A 446 22.52 11.48 -12.53
N VAL A 447 23.27 10.60 -11.88
CA VAL A 447 23.17 10.33 -10.44
C VAL A 447 24.58 10.31 -9.87
N TYR A 448 24.83 11.09 -8.82
CA TYR A 448 26.16 11.17 -8.22
C TYR A 448 26.12 11.48 -6.72
N VAL A 449 27.22 11.19 -6.05
CA VAL A 449 27.49 11.59 -4.67
C VAL A 449 28.27 12.90 -4.67
N GLY A 450 27.83 13.86 -3.86
CA GLY A 450 28.48 15.15 -3.67
C GLY A 450 29.77 15.07 -2.83
N PRO A 451 30.61 16.11 -2.84
CA PRO A 451 31.96 16.06 -2.27
C PRO A 451 32.05 16.26 -0.75
N HIS A 452 30.92 16.47 -0.06
CA HIS A 452 30.92 16.83 1.35
C HIS A 452 31.58 15.74 2.22
N PRO A 453 32.59 16.06 3.06
CA PRO A 453 33.41 15.04 3.71
C PRO A 453 32.69 14.27 4.83
N LYS A 454 31.70 14.90 5.47
CA LYS A 454 30.97 14.32 6.61
C LYS A 454 29.56 13.84 6.27
N SER A 455 28.96 14.39 5.23
CA SER A 455 27.56 14.19 4.88
C SER A 455 27.47 13.28 3.67
N ARG A 456 26.48 12.39 3.66
CA ARG A 456 26.15 11.60 2.49
C ARG A 456 25.13 12.39 1.67
N VAL A 457 25.62 13.05 0.62
CA VAL A 457 24.82 13.88 -0.29
C VAL A 457 24.68 13.15 -1.62
N VAL A 458 23.44 12.88 -2.05
CA VAL A 458 23.16 12.26 -3.36
C VAL A 458 22.36 13.24 -4.21
N TYR A 459 22.78 13.45 -5.44
CA TYR A 459 21.97 14.09 -6.46
C TYR A 459 21.41 13.06 -7.44
N ILE A 460 20.14 13.21 -7.81
CA ILE A 460 19.44 12.40 -8.81
C ILE A 460 18.76 13.36 -9.78
N GLN A 461 19.19 13.38 -11.04
CA GLN A 461 18.67 14.30 -12.07
C GLN A 461 17.23 13.98 -12.52
N PRO A 462 16.81 12.73 -12.79
CA PRO A 462 15.45 12.47 -13.25
C PRO A 462 14.40 12.82 -12.18
N GLY A 463 13.17 13.11 -12.61
CA GLY A 463 12.09 13.54 -11.72
C GLY A 463 11.26 14.72 -12.21
N HIS A 464 11.27 15.05 -13.51
CA HIS A 464 10.30 16.00 -14.07
C HIS A 464 8.95 15.32 -14.26
N SER A 465 8.98 14.10 -14.79
CA SER A 465 7.81 13.45 -15.37
C SER A 465 7.05 12.56 -14.40
N ASP A 466 5.73 12.57 -14.55
CA ASP A 466 4.78 11.75 -13.80
C ASP A 466 5.02 10.24 -14.02
N SER A 467 5.48 9.84 -15.21
CA SER A 467 5.93 8.49 -15.54
C SER A 467 7.17 8.07 -14.73
N THR A 468 8.18 8.94 -14.63
CA THR A 468 9.41 8.66 -13.87
C THR A 468 9.14 8.45 -12.39
N MET A 469 8.28 9.28 -11.77
CA MET A 469 7.92 9.13 -10.34
C MET A 469 7.25 7.78 -10.02
N ARG A 470 6.56 7.20 -11.01
CA ARG A 470 5.96 5.85 -10.90
C ARG A 470 6.92 4.72 -11.26
N HIS A 471 8.03 5.01 -11.93
CA HIS A 471 8.95 3.98 -12.40
C HIS A 471 9.55 3.21 -11.21
N PRO A 472 9.39 1.88 -11.12
CA PRO A 472 9.77 1.10 -9.94
C PRO A 472 11.27 1.17 -9.64
N GLY A 473 12.12 1.19 -10.69
CA GLY A 473 13.57 1.35 -10.53
C GLY A 473 13.96 2.74 -10.01
N PHE A 474 13.22 3.79 -10.39
CA PHE A 474 13.47 5.16 -9.91
C PHE A 474 13.04 5.30 -8.44
N ARG A 475 11.84 4.79 -8.10
CA ARG A 475 11.36 4.70 -6.72
C ARG A 475 12.34 3.93 -5.83
N ARG A 476 12.94 2.86 -6.34
CA ARG A 476 13.97 2.09 -5.63
C ARG A 476 15.27 2.88 -5.47
N LEU A 477 15.71 3.59 -6.50
CA LEU A 477 16.88 4.46 -6.45
C LEU A 477 16.75 5.55 -5.38
N VAL A 478 15.64 6.30 -5.38
CA VAL A 478 15.37 7.36 -4.40
C VAL A 478 15.29 6.78 -2.98
N HIS A 479 14.60 5.65 -2.81
CA HIS A 479 14.51 4.95 -1.52
C HIS A 479 15.90 4.52 -1.00
N ASN A 480 16.70 3.87 -1.84
CA ASN A 480 18.07 3.49 -1.49
C ASN A 480 18.94 4.71 -1.16
N ALA A 481 18.79 5.82 -1.89
CA ALA A 481 19.50 7.06 -1.63
C ALA A 481 19.15 7.65 -0.26
N ILE A 482 17.87 7.66 0.12
CA ILE A 482 17.43 8.09 1.45
C ILE A 482 18.04 7.21 2.55
N LEU A 483 17.96 5.88 2.41
CA LEU A 483 18.52 4.96 3.41
C LEU A 483 20.04 5.06 3.53
N TRP A 484 20.74 5.20 2.40
CA TRP A 484 22.18 5.36 2.38
C TRP A 484 22.59 6.71 3.00
N ALA A 485 21.90 7.79 2.65
CA ALA A 485 22.10 9.11 3.23
C ALA A 485 21.86 9.13 4.76
N ALA A 486 20.91 8.32 5.22
CA ALA A 486 20.62 8.09 6.64
C ALA A 486 21.61 7.16 7.36
N ARG A 487 22.60 6.60 6.65
CA ARG A 487 23.55 5.60 7.17
C ARG A 487 22.86 4.33 7.68
N ARG A 488 21.78 3.91 7.01
CA ARG A 488 21.12 2.62 7.26
C ARG A 488 21.67 1.50 6.38
N THR A 489 22.39 1.87 5.33
CA THR A 489 23.08 0.94 4.44
C THR A 489 24.51 1.40 4.23
N ASP A 490 25.44 0.45 4.28
CA ASP A 490 26.86 0.60 3.98
C ASP A 490 27.27 -0.25 2.78
#